data_AF-A0A928JBR9-F1
#
_entry.id   AF-A0A928JBR9-F1
#
_cell.length_a   1.000
_cell.length_b   1.000
_cell.length_c   1.000
_cell.angle_alpha   90.00
_cell.angle_beta   90.00
_cell.angle_gamma   90.00
#
_symmetry.space_group_name_H-M   'P 1'
#
loop_
_entity.id
_entity.type
_entity.pdbx_description
1 polymer ?
#
loop_
_entity_poly.entity_id
_entity_poly.type
_entity_poly.pdbx_seq_one_letter_code
_entity_poly.pdbx_strand_id
1 'polypeptide(L)'
;MKTKKINQICADTNLTRSELKKIIEKTNTAGPVNPEYLSLTDWEFYGSMLKIEYEQCVDEGLEIEEYKDLFDAVHKLPKNEIKKRFADIIFDIVRGAKVKKDYPYVEPSDLESIKALRKPYSYEKKVGAAIEERVHGAWQGRVCGCMLGKTVEGVRRDKLVPFLKETGNYPMHRYILESDMTEEIKAKYDTNPWYADTIDGMPVDDDTNYTVLYQQIINAYGRTFSPWDVSRAWIQFQQKGAYCTAERKAFCNFIEGYCPPESATYQNAFREWIGAQIRADYFGYINPGDPETAAEMAWRDASISHVKNGIYGEMFAAAMIAVSAETDDVADIIRAGLAEIPCTSRLYEDVTSVLEGFENGVTEEECFNNIHGKYDEHTEHGWCHTIPNAMIVAAALLYGNGDFGRSICISVENGFDTDCNGATVGSILGMAKGVGAIDKCWTDPIGDKLNTSIFGVGTVKISDRAKMTMEHINGK
;
A
#
# COMPACT_ATOMS: atom_id res chain seq x y z
N MET A 1 32.83 -7.80 53.04
CA MET A 1 32.23 -6.51 52.61
C MET A 1 30.69 -6.51 52.59
N LYS A 2 29.99 -7.52 52.05
CA LYS A 2 28.51 -7.56 51.98
C LYS A 2 27.78 -7.46 53.33
N THR A 3 28.26 -8.14 54.38
CA THR A 3 27.58 -8.19 55.69
C THR A 3 27.59 -6.85 56.44
N LYS A 4 28.67 -6.06 56.31
CA LYS A 4 28.79 -4.75 56.97
C LYS A 4 27.83 -3.73 56.34
N LYS A 5 27.66 -3.79 55.02
CA LYS A 5 26.72 -2.95 54.26
C LYS A 5 25.25 -3.31 54.56
N ILE A 6 24.93 -4.60 54.67
CA ILE A 6 23.58 -5.07 55.08
C ILE A 6 23.22 -4.57 56.48
N ASN A 7 24.15 -4.62 57.43
CA ASN A 7 23.89 -4.14 58.79
C ASN A 7 23.67 -2.63 58.86
N GLN A 8 24.43 -1.87 58.08
CA GLN A 8 24.25 -0.43 57.99
C GLN A 8 22.86 -0.08 57.42
N ILE A 9 22.46 -0.73 56.32
CA ILE A 9 21.14 -0.52 55.72
C ILE A 9 20.03 -0.88 56.70
N CYS A 10 20.12 -2.01 57.41
CA CYS A 10 19.13 -2.38 58.43
C CYS A 10 19.03 -1.32 59.55
N ALA A 11 20.16 -0.76 59.99
CA ALA A 11 20.19 0.28 61.02
C ALA A 11 19.59 1.60 60.53
N ASP A 12 19.88 1.99 59.29
CA ASP A 12 19.40 3.24 58.70
C ASP A 12 17.90 3.18 58.34
N THR A 13 17.35 1.99 58.11
CA THR A 13 15.97 1.78 57.65
C THR A 13 15.03 1.19 58.69
N ASN A 14 15.52 0.84 59.89
CA ASN A 14 14.82 0.04 60.90
C ASN A 14 14.28 -1.32 60.39
N LEU A 15 14.74 -1.80 59.23
CA LEU A 15 14.37 -3.10 58.70
C LEU A 15 15.20 -4.20 59.37
N THR A 16 14.57 -5.30 59.73
CA THR A 16 15.28 -6.52 60.09
C THR A 16 16.02 -7.07 58.87
N ARG A 17 17.10 -7.83 59.10
CA ARG A 17 17.80 -8.53 57.99
C ARG A 17 16.86 -9.42 57.17
N SER A 18 15.82 -9.98 57.78
CA SER A 18 14.81 -10.82 57.12
C SER A 18 13.94 -9.99 56.17
N GLU A 19 13.47 -8.83 56.60
CA GLU A 19 12.69 -7.91 55.76
C GLU A 19 13.52 -7.34 54.63
N LEU A 20 14.76 -6.93 54.91
CA LEU A 20 15.69 -6.47 53.88
C LEU A 20 15.99 -7.58 52.87
N LYS A 21 16.12 -8.84 53.32
CA LYS A 21 16.32 -9.98 52.42
C LYS A 21 15.08 -10.25 51.56
N LYS A 22 13.86 -10.15 52.10
CA LYS A 22 12.61 -10.24 51.31
C LYS A 22 12.47 -9.11 50.30
N ILE A 23 12.90 -7.90 50.64
CA ILE A 23 12.93 -6.76 49.72
C ILE A 23 13.96 -7.03 48.61
N ILE A 24 15.17 -7.43 48.96
CA ILE A 24 16.21 -7.79 47.98
C ILE A 24 15.76 -8.96 47.10
N GLU A 25 15.11 -9.98 47.65
CA GLU A 25 14.54 -11.09 46.89
C GLU A 25 13.43 -10.59 45.95
N LYS A 26 12.50 -9.75 46.41
CA LYS A 26 11.50 -9.09 45.55
C LYS A 26 12.10 -8.17 44.48
N THR A 27 13.25 -7.56 44.76
CA THR A 27 13.94 -6.66 43.81
C THR A 27 14.80 -7.46 42.82
N ASN A 28 15.32 -8.62 43.24
CA ASN A 28 16.07 -9.57 42.41
C ASN A 28 15.18 -10.58 41.68
N THR A 29 13.86 -10.60 41.93
CA THR A 29 12.87 -11.39 41.17
C THR A 29 12.37 -10.69 39.92
N ALA A 30 12.94 -9.55 39.53
CA ALA A 30 12.73 -9.03 38.19
C ALA A 30 13.36 -10.04 37.21
N GLY A 31 12.55 -10.96 36.69
CA GLY A 31 12.90 -11.78 35.54
C GLY A 31 13.27 -10.90 34.34
N PRO A 32 13.69 -11.50 33.20
CA PRO A 32 13.95 -10.71 32.01
C PRO A 32 12.74 -9.81 31.70
N VAL A 33 13.00 -8.52 31.48
CA VAL A 33 11.97 -7.56 31.06
C VAL A 33 11.67 -7.87 29.60
N ASN A 34 10.62 -8.65 29.39
CA ASN A 34 10.16 -9.01 28.05
C ASN A 34 8.96 -8.12 27.68
N PRO A 35 8.79 -7.81 26.38
CA PRO A 35 7.54 -7.24 25.88
C PRO A 35 6.34 -8.12 26.23
N GLU A 36 5.17 -7.50 26.42
CA GLU A 36 3.89 -8.21 26.45
C GLU A 36 3.52 -8.60 25.01
N TYR A 37 4.11 -9.68 24.50
CA TYR A 37 4.01 -10.04 23.09
C TYR A 37 2.58 -10.19 22.59
N LEU A 38 1.64 -10.66 23.43
CA LEU A 38 0.24 -10.81 23.06
C LEU A 38 -0.46 -9.46 22.79
N SER A 39 0.11 -8.35 23.24
CA SER A 39 -0.43 -7.01 22.95
C SER A 39 -0.03 -6.47 21.57
N LEU A 40 0.95 -7.10 20.90
CA LEU A 40 1.37 -6.74 19.54
C LEU A 40 0.41 -7.34 18.52
N THR A 41 0.10 -6.59 17.47
CA THR A 41 -0.63 -7.11 16.30
C THR A 41 0.25 -8.12 15.53
N ASP A 42 -0.33 -8.84 14.58
CA ASP A 42 0.46 -9.75 13.74
C ASP A 42 1.38 -9.00 12.76
N TRP A 43 1.02 -7.78 12.36
CA TRP A 43 1.86 -6.87 11.57
C TRP A 43 3.05 -6.27 12.35
N GLU A 44 3.08 -6.41 13.67
CA GLU A 44 4.14 -5.85 14.51
C GLU A 44 5.09 -6.93 15.03
N PHE A 45 4.68 -8.19 15.01
CA PHE A 45 5.45 -9.32 15.52
C PHE A 45 5.93 -10.23 14.39
N TYR A 46 7.19 -10.11 14.00
CA TYR A 46 7.78 -10.83 12.86
C TYR A 46 7.53 -12.35 12.86
N GLY A 47 7.53 -12.99 14.03
CA GLY A 47 7.22 -14.41 14.15
C GLY A 47 5.81 -14.80 13.66
N SER A 48 4.84 -13.87 13.68
CA SER A 48 3.50 -14.09 13.11
C SER A 48 3.52 -14.08 11.57
N MET A 49 4.49 -13.41 10.96
CA MET A 49 4.56 -13.19 9.51
C MET A 49 5.35 -14.27 8.75
N LEU A 50 5.91 -15.27 9.45
CA LEU A 50 6.86 -16.21 8.84
C LEU A 50 6.31 -16.94 7.60
N LYS A 51 5.01 -17.22 7.53
CA LYS A 51 4.42 -17.82 6.32
C LYS A 51 4.55 -16.88 5.11
N ILE A 52 4.23 -15.60 5.32
CA ILE A 52 4.35 -14.54 4.30
C ILE A 52 5.81 -14.32 3.93
N GLU A 53 6.70 -14.28 4.93
CA GLU A 53 8.14 -14.14 4.69
C GLU A 53 8.67 -15.27 3.79
N TYR A 54 8.24 -16.51 4.04
CA TYR A 54 8.64 -17.65 3.22
C TYR A 54 8.14 -17.49 1.76
N GLU A 55 6.86 -17.16 1.57
CA GLU A 55 6.28 -16.94 0.25
C GLU A 55 6.99 -15.80 -0.49
N GLN A 56 7.21 -14.67 0.17
CA GLN A 56 7.96 -13.52 -0.35
C GLN A 56 9.40 -13.90 -0.76
N CYS A 57 10.10 -14.67 0.06
CA CYS A 57 11.46 -15.14 -0.25
C CYS A 57 11.50 -16.06 -1.47
N VAL A 58 10.51 -16.95 -1.61
CA VAL A 58 10.40 -17.85 -2.77
C VAL A 58 10.16 -17.05 -4.05
N ASP A 59 9.26 -16.07 -3.98
CA ASP A 59 8.96 -15.16 -5.09
C ASP A 59 10.18 -14.33 -5.52
N GLU A 60 11.01 -13.91 -4.56
CA GLU A 60 12.28 -13.23 -4.77
C GLU A 60 13.42 -14.16 -5.23
N GLY A 61 13.15 -15.45 -5.39
CA GLY A 61 14.13 -16.42 -5.86
C GLY A 61 15.22 -16.77 -4.86
N LEU A 62 14.99 -16.57 -3.56
CA LEU A 62 15.97 -16.91 -2.52
C LEU A 62 16.07 -18.42 -2.31
N GLU A 63 17.29 -18.92 -2.13
CA GLU A 63 17.60 -20.32 -1.80
C GLU A 63 17.25 -20.60 -0.33
N ILE A 64 15.97 -20.80 -0.03
CA ILE A 64 15.47 -21.01 1.36
C ILE A 64 14.54 -22.22 1.52
N GLU A 65 14.28 -22.98 0.45
CA GLU A 65 13.29 -24.07 0.45
C GLU A 65 13.62 -25.17 1.45
N GLU A 66 14.90 -25.43 1.72
CA GLU A 66 15.33 -26.41 2.71
C GLU A 66 14.88 -26.06 4.14
N TYR A 67 14.55 -24.79 4.39
CA TYR A 67 14.08 -24.30 5.69
C TYR A 67 12.56 -24.26 5.81
N LYS A 68 11.79 -24.70 4.81
CA LYS A 68 10.32 -24.62 4.83
C LYS A 68 9.70 -25.18 6.11
N ASP A 69 10.12 -26.38 6.52
CA ASP A 69 9.60 -27.04 7.72
C ASP A 69 9.94 -26.24 9.00
N LEU A 70 11.07 -25.53 9.03
CA LEU A 70 11.45 -24.65 10.13
C LEU A 70 10.53 -23.44 10.20
N PHE A 71 10.26 -22.77 9.08
CA PHE A 71 9.31 -21.65 9.00
C PHE A 71 7.92 -22.09 9.49
N ASP A 72 7.41 -23.22 8.99
CA ASP A 72 6.10 -23.76 9.37
C ASP A 72 6.03 -24.11 10.86
N ALA A 73 7.09 -24.72 11.42
CA ALA A 73 7.14 -25.09 12.82
C ALA A 73 7.16 -23.86 13.74
N VAL A 74 7.97 -22.84 13.42
CA VAL A 74 8.09 -21.62 14.25
C VAL A 74 6.84 -20.75 14.13
N HIS A 75 6.24 -20.66 12.94
CA HIS A 75 4.99 -19.91 12.74
C HIS A 75 3.85 -20.43 13.65
N LYS A 76 3.77 -21.74 13.90
CA LYS A 76 2.75 -22.37 14.76
C LYS A 76 2.99 -22.17 16.26
N LEU A 77 4.16 -21.68 16.68
CA LEU A 77 4.42 -21.40 18.09
C LEU A 77 3.50 -20.28 18.61
N PRO A 78 3.16 -20.28 19.91
CA PRO A 78 2.45 -19.16 20.53
C PRO A 78 3.32 -17.89 20.53
N LYS A 79 2.67 -16.72 20.44
CA LYS A 79 3.32 -15.41 20.44
C LYS A 79 3.98 -15.13 21.81
N ASN A 80 5.28 -15.36 21.91
CA ASN A 80 6.10 -15.19 23.12
C ASN A 80 7.60 -15.01 22.79
N GLU A 81 8.42 -14.88 23.82
CA GLU A 81 9.88 -14.73 23.72
C GLU A 81 10.57 -15.87 22.94
N ILE A 82 10.08 -17.12 23.08
CA ILE A 82 10.67 -18.27 22.40
C ILE A 82 10.45 -18.14 20.89
N LYS A 83 9.22 -17.84 20.47
CA LYS A 83 8.89 -17.61 19.07
C LYS A 83 9.69 -16.44 18.48
N LYS A 84 9.85 -15.35 19.25
CA LYS A 84 10.66 -14.19 18.87
C LYS A 84 12.10 -14.60 18.53
N ARG A 85 12.75 -15.34 19.43
CA ARG A 85 14.15 -15.77 19.25
C ARG A 85 14.34 -16.69 18.03
N PHE A 86 13.40 -17.61 17.79
CA PHE A 86 13.45 -18.44 16.59
C PHE A 86 13.20 -17.62 15.31
N ALA A 87 12.27 -16.67 15.35
CA ALA A 87 12.00 -15.79 14.23
C ALA A 87 13.23 -14.92 13.89
N ASP A 88 13.99 -14.43 14.88
CA ASP A 88 15.24 -13.71 14.62
C ASP A 88 16.29 -14.59 13.91
N ILE A 89 16.41 -15.86 14.31
CA ILE A 89 17.32 -16.81 13.64
C ILE A 89 16.87 -17.02 12.19
N ILE A 90 15.57 -17.14 11.95
CA ILE A 90 15.02 -17.24 10.59
C ILE A 90 15.33 -15.95 9.80
N PHE A 91 15.20 -14.79 10.42
CA PHE A 91 15.57 -13.52 9.77
C PHE A 91 17.05 -13.49 9.37
N ASP A 92 17.95 -13.97 10.24
CA ASP A 92 19.38 -14.09 9.91
C ASP A 92 19.63 -15.05 8.74
N ILE A 93 18.88 -16.16 8.67
CA ILE A 93 18.91 -17.10 7.53
C ILE A 93 18.51 -16.37 6.24
N VAL A 94 17.37 -15.67 6.24
CA VAL A 94 16.89 -14.92 5.07
C VAL A 94 17.91 -13.89 4.62
N ARG A 95 18.47 -13.10 5.55
CA ARG A 95 19.50 -12.10 5.25
C ARG A 95 20.77 -12.69 4.65
N GLY A 96 21.08 -13.94 4.99
CA GLY A 96 22.24 -14.67 4.47
C GLY A 96 21.95 -15.48 3.20
N ALA A 97 20.68 -15.59 2.80
CA ALA A 97 20.26 -16.37 1.64
C ALA A 97 20.77 -15.75 0.34
N LYS A 98 21.06 -16.62 -0.64
CA LYS A 98 21.46 -16.21 -1.97
C LYS A 98 20.27 -16.29 -2.91
N VAL A 99 20.26 -15.44 -3.93
CA VAL A 99 19.36 -15.61 -5.07
C VAL A 99 19.83 -16.81 -5.89
N LYS A 100 18.91 -17.68 -6.28
CA LYS A 100 19.16 -18.84 -7.14
C LYS A 100 19.85 -18.42 -8.43
N LYS A 101 20.81 -19.22 -8.89
CA LYS A 101 21.60 -18.92 -10.10
C LYS A 101 20.78 -18.83 -11.39
N ASP A 102 19.64 -19.52 -11.43
CA ASP A 102 18.72 -19.60 -12.56
C ASP A 102 17.46 -18.73 -12.37
N TYR A 103 17.43 -17.89 -11.33
CA TYR A 103 16.35 -16.92 -11.16
C TYR A 103 16.35 -15.93 -12.33
N PRO A 104 15.23 -15.78 -13.07
CA PRO A 104 15.24 -15.10 -14.37
C PRO A 104 15.19 -13.57 -14.27
N TYR A 105 14.94 -13.01 -13.08
CA TYR A 105 14.71 -11.58 -12.88
C TYR A 105 15.90 -10.87 -12.24
N VAL A 106 16.06 -9.59 -12.62
CA VAL A 106 17.01 -8.67 -11.98
C VAL A 106 16.22 -7.47 -11.47
N GLU A 107 16.09 -7.37 -10.16
CA GLU A 107 15.18 -6.43 -9.49
C GLU A 107 15.96 -5.63 -8.43
N PRO A 108 16.67 -4.55 -8.83
CA PRO A 108 17.36 -3.68 -7.89
C PRO A 108 16.41 -2.70 -7.18
N SER A 109 16.68 -2.36 -5.92
CA SER A 109 15.89 -1.37 -5.18
C SER A 109 16.49 0.03 -5.20
N ASP A 110 17.77 0.19 -5.60
CA ASP A 110 18.41 1.50 -5.71
C ASP A 110 18.04 2.20 -7.03
N LEU A 111 17.85 3.52 -6.97
CA LEU A 111 17.38 4.31 -8.09
C LEU A 111 18.28 4.21 -9.33
N GLU A 112 19.60 4.26 -9.16
CA GLU A 112 20.54 4.26 -10.27
C GLU A 112 20.48 2.94 -11.06
N SER A 113 20.45 1.80 -10.36
CA SER A 113 20.32 0.50 -11.00
C SER A 113 18.94 0.30 -11.62
N ILE A 114 17.87 0.82 -11.00
CA ILE A 114 16.53 0.86 -11.60
C ILE A 114 16.60 1.62 -12.93
N LYS A 115 17.14 2.85 -12.92
CA LYS A 115 17.25 3.69 -14.11
C LYS A 115 18.04 3.03 -15.23
N ALA A 116 19.09 2.28 -14.90
CA ALA A 116 19.91 1.55 -15.86
C ALA A 116 19.21 0.36 -16.54
N LEU A 117 18.17 -0.19 -15.91
CA LEU A 117 17.39 -1.33 -16.43
C LEU A 117 16.03 -0.92 -17.02
N ARG A 118 15.73 0.38 -17.09
CA ARG A 118 14.53 0.90 -17.75
C ARG A 118 14.60 0.75 -19.27
N LYS A 119 13.45 0.62 -19.90
CA LYS A 119 13.30 0.71 -21.36
C LYS A 119 12.57 2.02 -21.71
N PRO A 120 13.24 3.02 -22.32
CA PRO A 120 12.61 4.29 -22.63
C PRO A 120 11.39 4.13 -23.54
N TYR A 121 10.38 4.96 -23.29
CA TYR A 121 9.18 5.07 -24.12
C TYR A 121 8.88 6.55 -24.42
N SER A 122 8.22 6.80 -25.54
CA SER A 122 7.74 8.14 -25.89
C SER A 122 6.33 8.01 -26.42
N TYR A 123 5.47 8.93 -25.99
CA TYR A 123 4.06 8.96 -26.35
C TYR A 123 3.71 10.27 -27.06
N GLU A 124 2.58 10.28 -27.74
CA GLU A 124 2.06 11.49 -28.38
C GLU A 124 1.29 12.33 -27.36
N LYS A 125 1.67 13.62 -27.23
CA LYS A 125 0.97 14.58 -26.37
C LYS A 125 -0.29 15.06 -27.08
N LYS A 126 -1.45 14.51 -26.70
CA LYS A 126 -2.75 14.78 -27.34
C LYS A 126 -3.63 15.74 -26.54
N VAL A 127 -3.29 16.00 -25.27
CA VAL A 127 -4.08 16.84 -24.36
C VAL A 127 -3.17 17.80 -23.58
N GLY A 128 -3.61 19.02 -23.23
CA GLY A 128 -2.64 19.93 -22.58
C GLY A 128 -3.01 21.36 -22.20
N ALA A 129 -4.28 21.75 -22.04
CA ALA A 129 -4.62 23.15 -21.68
C ALA A 129 -5.28 23.35 -20.31
N ALA A 130 -5.94 22.33 -19.74
CA ALA A 130 -6.79 22.47 -18.55
C ALA A 130 -6.24 21.72 -17.32
N ILE A 131 -4.98 21.99 -16.95
CA ILE A 131 -4.31 21.23 -15.87
C ILE A 131 -5.03 21.32 -14.52
N GLU A 132 -5.67 22.45 -14.19
CA GLU A 132 -6.42 22.60 -12.95
C GLU A 132 -7.64 21.66 -12.90
N GLU A 133 -8.40 21.56 -13.99
CA GLU A 133 -9.55 20.65 -14.10
C GLU A 133 -9.11 19.18 -14.07
N ARG A 134 -7.92 18.88 -14.61
CA ARG A 134 -7.30 17.55 -14.60
C ARG A 134 -6.83 17.14 -13.22
N VAL A 135 -6.12 18.02 -12.52
CA VAL A 135 -5.71 17.79 -11.13
C VAL A 135 -6.93 17.64 -10.22
N HIS A 136 -7.97 18.45 -10.41
CA HIS A 136 -9.23 18.28 -9.68
C HIS A 136 -9.91 16.95 -10.04
N GLY A 137 -9.91 16.58 -11.32
CA GLY A 137 -10.41 15.29 -11.79
C GLY A 137 -9.67 14.12 -11.16
N ALA A 138 -8.34 14.19 -11.05
CA ALA A 138 -7.53 13.15 -10.44
C ALA A 138 -7.85 12.98 -8.94
N TRP A 139 -7.93 14.09 -8.20
CA TRP A 139 -8.37 14.09 -6.80
C TRP A 139 -9.77 13.51 -6.61
N GLN A 140 -10.76 14.00 -7.38
CA GLN A 140 -12.13 13.53 -7.30
C GLN A 140 -12.26 12.07 -7.72
N GLY A 141 -11.57 11.69 -8.80
CA GLY A 141 -11.57 10.34 -9.35
C GLY A 141 -10.97 9.32 -8.39
N ARG A 142 -9.83 9.66 -7.76
CA ARG A 142 -9.23 8.86 -6.70
C ARG A 142 -10.21 8.61 -5.55
N VAL A 143 -10.84 9.66 -5.06
CA VAL A 143 -11.80 9.59 -3.96
C VAL A 143 -13.04 8.76 -4.35
N CYS A 144 -13.59 8.96 -5.54
CA CYS A 144 -14.75 8.21 -6.03
C CYS A 144 -14.44 6.71 -6.20
N GLY A 145 -13.28 6.37 -6.77
CA GLY A 145 -12.84 5.00 -6.96
C GLY A 145 -12.52 4.29 -5.65
N CYS A 146 -11.83 4.97 -4.73
CA CYS A 146 -11.55 4.48 -3.38
C CYS A 146 -12.86 4.15 -2.64
N MET A 147 -13.82 5.08 -2.64
CA MET A 147 -15.12 4.86 -2.00
C MET A 147 -15.86 3.65 -2.57
N LEU A 148 -15.73 3.38 -3.88
CA LEU A 148 -16.41 2.25 -4.53
C LEU A 148 -15.87 0.92 -4.02
N GLY A 149 -14.55 0.79 -3.94
CA GLY A 149 -13.92 -0.44 -3.45
C GLY A 149 -13.96 -0.58 -1.94
N LYS A 150 -14.02 0.53 -1.18
CA LYS A 150 -13.96 0.51 0.29
C LYS A 150 -15.04 -0.36 0.93
N THR A 151 -16.24 -0.39 0.35
CA THR A 151 -17.36 -1.21 0.85
C THR A 151 -17.06 -2.71 0.81
N VAL A 152 -16.22 -3.15 -0.13
CA VAL A 152 -15.93 -4.56 -0.42
C VAL A 152 -14.45 -4.91 -0.30
N GLU A 153 -13.64 -4.02 0.27
CA GLU A 153 -12.25 -4.27 0.65
C GLU A 153 -12.17 -5.56 1.46
N GLY A 154 -11.29 -6.49 1.04
CA GLY A 154 -11.16 -7.80 1.65
C GLY A 154 -12.18 -8.87 1.20
N VAL A 155 -13.20 -8.52 0.41
CA VAL A 155 -14.18 -9.49 -0.12
C VAL A 155 -13.64 -10.15 -1.39
N ARG A 156 -13.48 -11.48 -1.36
CA ARG A 156 -12.97 -12.27 -2.50
C ARG A 156 -14.01 -12.39 -3.63
N ARG A 157 -13.55 -12.57 -4.86
CA ARG A 157 -14.39 -12.59 -6.07
C ARG A 157 -15.49 -13.66 -6.00
N ASP A 158 -15.21 -14.82 -5.40
CA ASP A 158 -16.19 -15.91 -5.22
C ASP A 158 -17.36 -15.53 -4.28
N LYS A 159 -17.18 -14.53 -3.40
CA LYS A 159 -18.23 -13.95 -2.56
C LYS A 159 -18.80 -12.66 -3.14
N LEU A 160 -17.94 -11.84 -3.74
CA LEU A 160 -18.30 -10.55 -4.31
C LEU A 160 -19.29 -10.70 -5.48
N VAL A 161 -19.04 -11.60 -6.42
CA VAL A 161 -19.93 -11.79 -7.58
C VAL A 161 -21.34 -12.23 -7.16
N PRO A 162 -21.52 -13.23 -6.27
CA PRO A 162 -22.84 -13.52 -5.71
C PRO A 162 -23.50 -12.33 -5.00
N PHE A 163 -22.75 -11.57 -4.20
CA PHE A 163 -23.25 -10.37 -3.51
C PHE A 163 -23.77 -9.32 -4.50
N LEU A 164 -23.00 -9.01 -5.55
CA LEU A 164 -23.39 -8.08 -6.59
C LEU A 164 -24.64 -8.55 -7.35
N LYS A 165 -24.78 -9.86 -7.59
CA LYS A 165 -26.00 -10.43 -8.21
C LYS A 165 -27.23 -10.29 -7.31
N GLU A 166 -27.10 -10.55 -6.01
CA GLU A 166 -28.20 -10.47 -5.05
C GLU A 166 -28.67 -9.02 -4.80
N THR A 167 -27.77 -8.05 -4.96
CA THR A 167 -28.07 -6.60 -4.86
C THR A 167 -28.42 -5.95 -6.20
N GLY A 168 -28.51 -6.72 -7.29
CA GLY A 168 -28.86 -6.21 -8.62
C GLY A 168 -27.81 -5.27 -9.22
N ASN A 169 -26.54 -5.42 -8.85
CA ASN A 169 -25.40 -4.62 -9.29
C ASN A 169 -24.34 -5.49 -10.01
N TYR A 170 -24.74 -6.55 -10.71
CA TYR A 170 -23.84 -7.38 -11.54
C TYR A 170 -24.24 -7.37 -13.02
N PRO A 171 -23.33 -7.05 -13.97
CA PRO A 171 -22.00 -6.47 -13.72
C PRO A 171 -22.09 -5.14 -12.97
N MET A 172 -21.03 -4.81 -12.23
CA MET A 172 -20.95 -3.60 -11.42
C MET A 172 -21.07 -2.36 -12.31
N HIS A 173 -22.00 -1.46 -11.96
CA HIS A 173 -22.28 -0.26 -12.75
C HIS A 173 -22.63 0.97 -11.92
N ARG A 174 -22.58 0.85 -10.59
CA ARG A 174 -22.87 1.91 -9.61
C ARG A 174 -22.26 1.55 -8.25
N TYR A 175 -22.26 2.51 -7.33
CA TYR A 175 -21.95 2.26 -5.92
C TYR A 175 -22.83 1.17 -5.29
N ILE A 176 -22.27 0.53 -4.27
CA ILE A 176 -23.00 -0.34 -3.36
C ILE A 176 -23.79 0.54 -2.38
N LEU A 177 -25.08 0.22 -2.25
CA LEU A 177 -26.03 0.97 -1.43
C LEU A 177 -26.51 0.11 -0.26
N GLU A 178 -26.67 0.71 0.91
CA GLU A 178 -27.26 0.01 2.05
C GLU A 178 -28.72 -0.36 1.78
N SER A 179 -29.43 0.53 1.09
CA SER A 179 -30.84 0.36 0.72
C SER A 179 -31.14 -0.83 -0.18
N ASP A 180 -30.13 -1.43 -0.84
CA ASP A 180 -30.29 -2.65 -1.64
C ASP A 180 -30.20 -3.93 -0.81
N MET A 181 -29.83 -3.86 0.47
CA MET A 181 -29.53 -5.03 1.28
C MET A 181 -30.59 -5.28 2.35
N THR A 182 -31.10 -6.51 2.39
CA THR A 182 -31.89 -7.00 3.53
C THR A 182 -30.97 -7.41 4.68
N GLU A 183 -31.53 -7.59 5.88
CA GLU A 183 -30.77 -8.10 7.04
C GLU A 183 -30.17 -9.49 6.76
N GLU A 184 -30.82 -10.31 5.92
CA GLU A 184 -30.28 -11.59 5.48
C GLU A 184 -29.04 -11.44 4.59
N ILE A 185 -29.01 -10.43 3.70
CA ILE A 185 -27.84 -10.15 2.85
C ILE A 185 -26.68 -9.63 3.73
N LYS A 186 -26.96 -8.69 4.65
CA LYS A 186 -25.95 -8.14 5.57
C LYS A 186 -25.34 -9.22 6.47
N ALA A 187 -26.13 -10.21 6.89
CA ALA A 187 -25.64 -11.33 7.70
C ALA A 187 -24.84 -12.38 6.91
N LYS A 188 -24.94 -12.37 5.58
CA LYS A 188 -24.31 -13.36 4.69
C LYS A 188 -22.96 -12.91 4.14
N TYR A 189 -22.75 -11.60 4.00
CA TYR A 189 -21.56 -11.03 3.37
C TYR A 189 -20.86 -10.04 4.30
N ASP A 190 -19.56 -10.23 4.51
CA ASP A 190 -18.72 -9.39 5.35
C ASP A 190 -18.27 -8.12 4.61
N THR A 191 -19.21 -7.20 4.35
CA THR A 191 -18.93 -5.90 3.75
C THR A 191 -18.56 -4.86 4.83
N ASN A 192 -17.77 -3.87 4.45
CA ASN A 192 -17.47 -2.73 5.31
C ASN A 192 -18.68 -1.79 5.37
N PRO A 193 -18.93 -1.14 6.52
CA PRO A 193 -20.15 -0.35 6.76
C PRO A 193 -20.11 1.05 6.13
N TRP A 194 -19.58 1.16 4.91
CA TRP A 194 -19.46 2.42 4.16
C TRP A 194 -20.23 2.28 2.86
N TYR A 195 -21.45 2.82 2.83
CA TYR A 195 -22.34 2.74 1.66
C TYR A 195 -22.63 4.13 1.12
N ALA A 196 -22.73 4.28 -0.20
CA ALA A 196 -22.82 5.60 -0.82
C ALA A 196 -24.08 6.38 -0.39
N ASP A 197 -25.17 5.71 -0.03
CA ASP A 197 -26.40 6.32 0.47
C ASP A 197 -26.42 6.59 1.98
N THR A 198 -25.34 6.27 2.71
CA THR A 198 -25.27 6.44 4.18
C THR A 198 -24.11 7.31 4.65
N ILE A 199 -23.12 7.56 3.79
CA ILE A 199 -21.98 8.42 4.10
C ILE A 199 -22.32 9.92 4.03
N ASP A 200 -21.50 10.73 4.70
CA ASP A 200 -21.47 12.20 4.58
C ASP A 200 -20.03 12.64 4.28
N GLY A 201 -19.66 12.54 3.00
CA GLY A 201 -18.29 12.68 2.53
C GLY A 201 -17.49 11.39 2.56
N MET A 202 -16.32 11.42 1.92
CA MET A 202 -15.40 10.29 1.90
C MET A 202 -14.93 9.98 3.33
N PRO A 203 -15.18 8.77 3.86
CA PRO A 203 -14.66 8.32 5.14
C PRO A 203 -13.12 8.31 5.17
N VAL A 204 -12.56 8.17 6.36
CA VAL A 204 -11.10 7.99 6.48
C VAL A 204 -10.69 6.70 5.80
N ASP A 205 -9.63 6.80 5.02
CA ASP A 205 -9.03 5.70 4.28
C ASP A 205 -7.52 5.97 4.14
N ASP A 206 -6.67 4.95 4.21
CA ASP A 206 -5.22 5.13 4.05
C ASP A 206 -4.83 5.60 2.64
N ASP A 207 -5.48 5.11 1.58
CA ASP A 207 -5.29 5.56 0.19
C ASP A 207 -5.39 7.09 0.07
N THR A 208 -6.44 7.64 0.65
CA THR A 208 -6.71 9.09 0.58
C THR A 208 -5.90 9.88 1.62
N ASN A 209 -5.59 9.29 2.78
CA ASN A 209 -4.74 9.93 3.80
C ASN A 209 -3.34 10.21 3.25
N TYR A 210 -2.71 9.26 2.56
CA TYR A 210 -1.37 9.47 2.00
C TYR A 210 -1.35 10.65 1.03
N THR A 211 -2.37 10.78 0.19
CA THR A 211 -2.48 11.89 -0.77
C THR A 211 -2.49 13.25 -0.07
N VAL A 212 -3.16 13.36 1.10
CA VAL A 212 -3.16 14.58 1.93
C VAL A 212 -1.87 14.72 2.76
N LEU A 213 -1.28 13.61 3.21
CA LEU A 213 -0.01 13.60 3.92
C LEU A 213 1.13 14.16 3.05
N TYR A 214 1.18 13.81 1.77
CA TYR A 214 2.22 14.31 0.87
C TYR A 214 2.14 15.82 0.66
N GLN A 215 0.95 16.42 0.76
CA GLN A 215 0.86 17.89 0.81
C GLN A 215 1.60 18.47 2.02
N GLN A 216 1.53 17.82 3.18
CA GLN A 216 2.26 18.25 4.38
C GLN A 216 3.77 18.06 4.21
N ILE A 217 4.19 16.97 3.55
CA ILE A 217 5.60 16.72 3.25
C ILE A 217 6.16 17.80 2.31
N ILE A 218 5.44 18.11 1.22
CA ILE A 218 5.89 19.15 0.28
C ILE A 218 5.91 20.52 0.96
N ASN A 219 4.93 20.86 1.80
CA ASN A 219 4.96 22.11 2.57
C ASN A 219 6.17 22.20 3.51
N ALA A 220 6.53 21.10 4.17
CA ALA A 220 7.56 21.09 5.19
C ALA A 220 8.98 21.02 4.61
N TYR A 221 9.18 20.27 3.53
CA TYR A 221 10.50 19.90 3.01
C TYR A 221 10.71 20.28 1.53
N GLY A 222 9.66 20.75 0.85
CA GLY A 222 9.69 21.03 -0.58
C GLY A 222 9.71 19.78 -1.45
N ARG A 223 9.83 19.99 -2.76
CA ARG A 223 9.85 18.90 -3.77
C ARG A 223 11.13 18.07 -3.76
N THR A 224 12.15 18.52 -3.04
CA THR A 224 13.45 17.84 -2.90
C THR A 224 13.56 17.04 -1.60
N PHE A 225 12.42 16.67 -0.98
CA PHE A 225 12.41 15.84 0.22
C PHE A 225 13.23 14.55 0.02
N SER A 226 13.83 14.08 1.10
CA SER A 226 14.56 12.81 1.17
C SER A 226 13.70 11.70 1.76
N PRO A 227 14.06 10.41 1.57
CA PRO A 227 13.41 9.29 2.27
C PRO A 227 13.39 9.47 3.79
N TRP A 228 14.43 10.10 4.34
CA TRP A 228 14.50 10.44 5.76
C TRP A 228 13.38 11.40 6.18
N ASP A 229 13.14 12.45 5.40
CA ASP A 229 12.09 13.44 5.68
C ASP A 229 10.70 12.81 5.67
N VAL A 230 10.46 11.86 4.77
CA VAL A 230 9.20 11.09 4.74
C VAL A 230 9.03 10.29 6.03
N SER A 231 10.05 9.55 6.47
CA SER A 231 9.97 8.80 7.73
C SER A 231 9.71 9.71 8.94
N ARG A 232 10.25 10.95 8.91
CA ARG A 232 9.98 11.96 9.94
C ARG A 232 8.56 12.49 9.89
N ALA A 233 8.05 12.77 8.69
CA ALA A 233 6.68 13.21 8.49
C ALA A 233 5.68 12.14 8.96
N TRP A 234 5.95 10.87 8.70
CA TRP A 234 5.11 9.77 9.16
C TRP A 234 4.92 9.75 10.67
N ILE A 235 6.02 9.91 11.43
CA ILE A 235 5.98 9.97 12.89
C ILE A 235 5.27 11.24 13.39
N GLN A 236 5.40 12.34 12.66
CA GLN A 236 4.86 13.64 13.06
C GLN A 236 3.35 13.75 12.81
N PHE A 237 2.88 13.29 11.66
CA PHE A 237 1.55 13.62 11.15
C PHE A 237 0.55 12.49 11.23
N GLN A 238 0.97 11.23 11.43
CA GLN A 238 0.03 10.12 11.44
C GLN A 238 0.43 9.08 12.49
N GLN A 239 -0.56 8.57 13.21
CA GLN A 239 -0.34 7.62 14.28
C GLN A 239 0.01 6.24 13.70
N LYS A 240 0.78 5.44 14.45
CA LYS A 240 1.08 4.04 14.11
C LYS A 240 -0.17 3.33 13.57
N GLY A 241 -1.30 3.51 14.25
CA GLY A 241 -2.63 2.96 13.99
C GLY A 241 -3.19 3.08 12.57
N ALA A 242 -2.72 4.04 11.78
CA ALA A 242 -3.24 4.31 10.44
C ALA A 242 -2.42 3.69 9.30
N TYR A 243 -1.30 3.02 9.60
CA TYR A 243 -0.48 2.33 8.60
C TYR A 243 -0.83 0.83 8.55
N CYS A 244 -0.85 0.24 7.37
CA CYS A 244 -1.10 -1.19 7.19
C CYS A 244 0.22 -1.94 6.93
N THR A 245 0.26 -3.24 7.22
CA THR A 245 1.28 -4.19 6.71
C THR A 245 2.75 -3.67 6.67
N ALA A 246 3.32 -3.39 5.50
CA ALA A 246 4.70 -2.96 5.29
C ALA A 246 4.98 -1.62 5.97
N GLU A 247 4.05 -0.69 5.86
CA GLU A 247 4.11 0.66 6.39
C GLU A 247 4.00 0.63 7.92
N ARG A 248 3.15 -0.25 8.47
CA ARG A 248 3.07 -0.49 9.91
C ARG A 248 4.42 -0.96 10.44
N LYS A 249 5.05 -1.92 9.75
CA LYS A 249 6.34 -2.46 10.17
C LYS A 249 7.46 -1.44 10.02
N ALA A 250 7.49 -0.69 8.92
CA ALA A 250 8.42 0.42 8.71
C ALA A 250 8.28 1.50 9.77
N PHE A 251 7.05 1.88 10.15
CA PHE A 251 6.80 2.81 11.24
C PHE A 251 7.44 2.33 12.54
N CYS A 252 7.21 1.07 12.94
CA CYS A 252 7.85 0.48 14.12
C CYS A 252 9.38 0.50 14.01
N ASN A 253 9.91 0.17 12.84
CA ASN A 253 11.34 0.16 12.57
C ASN A 253 11.96 1.57 12.73
N PHE A 254 11.27 2.64 12.30
CA PHE A 254 11.73 4.02 12.55
C PHE A 254 11.83 4.35 14.03
N ILE A 255 10.84 3.91 14.83
CA ILE A 255 10.83 4.11 16.29
C ILE A 255 11.98 3.34 16.96
N GLU A 256 12.34 2.18 16.43
CA GLU A 256 13.48 1.38 16.89
C GLU A 256 14.85 1.90 16.39
N GLY A 257 14.86 2.90 15.51
CA GLY A 257 16.07 3.55 15.00
C GLY A 257 16.61 3.00 13.68
N TYR A 258 15.88 2.10 13.02
CA TYR A 258 16.18 1.70 11.65
C TYR A 258 15.74 2.80 10.69
N CYS A 259 16.70 3.38 9.99
CA CYS A 259 16.48 4.47 9.04
C CYS A 259 16.18 3.89 7.64
N PRO A 260 15.55 4.65 6.73
CA PRO A 260 15.54 4.27 5.31
C PRO A 260 16.97 4.16 4.75
N PRO A 261 17.25 3.16 3.89
CA PRO A 261 16.33 2.12 3.40
C PRO A 261 16.23 0.87 4.31
N GLU A 262 17.04 0.73 5.36
CA GLU A 262 17.04 -0.45 6.22
C GLU A 262 15.69 -0.73 6.90
N SER A 263 14.91 0.32 7.17
CA SER A 263 13.54 0.22 7.68
C SER A 263 12.61 -0.61 6.81
N ALA A 264 12.84 -0.65 5.49
CA ALA A 264 12.04 -1.42 4.54
C ALA A 264 12.35 -2.92 4.58
N THR A 265 13.53 -3.32 5.07
CA THR A 265 14.01 -4.72 5.02
C THR A 265 14.14 -5.37 6.39
N TYR A 266 14.24 -4.59 7.46
CA TYR A 266 14.36 -5.15 8.81
C TYR A 266 13.04 -5.81 9.25
N GLN A 267 13.01 -7.15 9.20
CA GLN A 267 11.87 -7.97 9.61
C GLN A 267 10.53 -7.55 8.96
N ASN A 268 10.58 -7.08 7.71
CA ASN A 268 9.40 -6.67 6.96
C ASN A 268 9.08 -7.70 5.88
N ALA A 269 8.09 -8.55 6.16
CA ALA A 269 7.65 -9.61 5.26
C ALA A 269 6.77 -9.10 4.10
N PHE A 270 6.26 -7.87 4.20
CA PHE A 270 5.28 -7.28 3.27
C PHE A 270 5.95 -6.40 2.21
N ARG A 271 7.26 -6.48 2.07
CA ARG A 271 8.11 -5.50 1.36
C ARG A 271 7.84 -5.33 -0.14
N GLU A 272 7.11 -6.25 -0.79
CA GLU A 272 6.61 -6.11 -2.18
C GLU A 272 5.08 -6.03 -2.27
N TRP A 273 4.38 -5.79 -1.16
CA TRP A 273 2.93 -5.57 -1.16
C TRP A 273 2.57 -4.17 -1.67
N ILE A 274 1.30 -3.97 -1.99
CA ILE A 274 0.79 -2.82 -2.74
C ILE A 274 0.87 -1.48 -2.00
N GLY A 275 1.14 -1.46 -0.70
CA GLY A 275 1.12 -0.26 0.14
C GLY A 275 1.99 0.92 -0.36
N ALA A 276 3.04 0.66 -1.13
CA ALA A 276 3.74 1.73 -1.85
C ALA A 276 2.90 2.29 -3.01
N GLN A 277 2.35 1.45 -3.88
CA GLN A 277 1.56 1.87 -5.06
C GLN A 277 0.40 2.81 -4.72
N ILE A 278 -0.30 2.59 -3.60
CA ILE A 278 -1.44 3.42 -3.19
C ILE A 278 -1.05 4.86 -2.81
N ARG A 279 0.25 5.15 -2.72
CA ARG A 279 0.81 6.43 -2.30
C ARG A 279 1.28 7.29 -3.48
N ALA A 280 1.33 6.70 -4.67
CA ALA A 280 1.93 7.26 -5.87
C ALA A 280 1.28 8.55 -6.36
N ASP A 281 -0.03 8.69 -6.19
CA ASP A 281 -0.87 9.65 -6.90
C ASP A 281 -0.39 11.08 -6.79
N TYR A 282 -0.03 11.49 -5.57
CA TYR A 282 0.34 12.87 -5.33
C TYR A 282 1.59 13.29 -6.14
N PHE A 283 2.51 12.35 -6.35
CA PHE A 283 3.72 12.58 -7.15
C PHE A 283 3.40 12.72 -8.63
N GLY A 284 2.43 11.95 -9.15
CA GLY A 284 1.89 12.16 -10.49
C GLY A 284 1.20 13.52 -10.62
N TYR A 285 0.41 13.93 -9.61
CA TYR A 285 -0.35 15.17 -9.64
C TYR A 285 0.53 16.42 -9.76
N ILE A 286 1.68 16.44 -9.07
CA ILE A 286 2.58 17.59 -9.04
C ILE A 286 3.63 17.58 -10.14
N ASN A 287 3.66 16.55 -11.00
CA ASN A 287 4.60 16.39 -12.13
C ASN A 287 3.87 16.13 -13.47
N PRO A 288 2.90 16.97 -13.88
CA PRO A 288 2.17 16.71 -15.11
C PRO A 288 3.08 16.72 -16.33
N GLY A 289 3.07 15.63 -17.10
CA GLY A 289 3.94 15.46 -18.28
C GLY A 289 5.41 15.14 -17.98
N ASP A 290 5.76 14.90 -16.71
CA ASP A 290 7.12 14.55 -16.27
C ASP A 290 7.11 13.22 -15.48
N PRO A 291 6.97 12.07 -16.18
CA PRO A 291 6.90 10.77 -15.53
C PRO A 291 8.19 10.40 -14.79
N GLU A 292 9.36 10.84 -15.27
CA GLU A 292 10.64 10.53 -14.63
C GLU A 292 10.75 11.20 -13.26
N THR A 293 10.41 12.50 -13.15
CA THR A 293 10.40 13.17 -11.84
C THR A 293 9.31 12.60 -10.92
N ALA A 294 8.14 12.23 -11.46
CA ALA A 294 7.08 11.59 -10.68
C ALA A 294 7.55 10.25 -10.08
N ALA A 295 8.14 9.39 -10.91
CA ALA A 295 8.69 8.10 -10.50
C ALA A 295 9.86 8.24 -9.52
N GLU A 296 10.72 9.24 -9.69
CA GLU A 296 11.81 9.49 -8.74
C GLU A 296 11.29 9.92 -7.36
N MET A 297 10.27 10.77 -7.29
CA MET A 297 9.65 11.17 -6.02
C MET A 297 8.96 9.99 -5.34
N ALA A 298 8.25 9.15 -6.12
CA ALA A 298 7.69 7.89 -5.68
C ALA A 298 8.76 6.93 -5.14
N TRP A 299 9.92 6.80 -5.80
CA TRP A 299 11.01 5.96 -5.30
C TRP A 299 11.52 6.42 -3.92
N ARG A 300 11.66 7.74 -3.72
CA ARG A 300 12.11 8.30 -2.43
C ARG A 300 11.14 7.94 -1.31
N ASP A 301 9.85 7.98 -1.60
CA ASP A 301 8.78 7.61 -0.67
C ASP A 301 8.69 6.09 -0.45
N ALA A 302 8.69 5.29 -1.51
CA ALA A 302 8.63 3.83 -1.46
C ALA A 302 9.77 3.20 -0.66
N SER A 303 10.99 3.72 -0.82
CA SER A 303 12.21 3.16 -0.24
C SER A 303 12.25 3.13 1.30
N ILE A 304 11.32 3.81 1.97
CA ILE A 304 11.24 3.80 3.45
C ILE A 304 10.59 2.52 4.00
N SER A 305 9.75 1.85 3.21
CA SER A 305 8.91 0.73 3.66
C SER A 305 8.92 -0.46 2.70
N HIS A 306 9.26 -0.27 1.43
CA HIS A 306 9.18 -1.29 0.38
C HIS A 306 10.51 -1.48 -0.35
N VAL A 307 10.61 -2.59 -1.08
CA VAL A 307 11.71 -2.93 -1.99
C VAL A 307 11.17 -3.45 -3.32
N LYS A 308 12.02 -3.52 -4.35
CA LYS A 308 11.73 -4.24 -5.61
C LYS A 308 10.33 -3.92 -6.17
N ASN A 309 9.48 -4.94 -6.40
CA ASN A 309 8.16 -4.76 -7.00
C ASN A 309 7.25 -3.82 -6.21
N GLY A 310 7.41 -3.71 -4.87
CA GLY A 310 6.70 -2.70 -4.07
C GLY A 310 7.11 -1.27 -4.47
N ILE A 311 8.42 -1.01 -4.61
CA ILE A 311 8.92 0.27 -5.13
C ILE A 311 8.42 0.50 -6.57
N TYR A 312 8.49 -0.53 -7.41
CA TYR A 312 8.14 -0.40 -8.82
C TYR A 312 6.65 -0.09 -9.01
N GLY A 313 5.76 -0.63 -8.17
CA GLY A 313 4.33 -0.30 -8.22
C GLY A 313 4.06 1.19 -8.03
N GLU A 314 4.74 1.82 -7.06
CA GLU A 314 4.60 3.27 -6.82
C GLU A 314 5.17 4.11 -7.96
N MET A 315 6.35 3.75 -8.45
CA MET A 315 6.97 4.41 -9.61
C MET A 315 6.08 4.31 -10.86
N PHE A 316 5.55 3.12 -11.12
CA PHE A 316 4.66 2.82 -12.24
C PHE A 316 3.38 3.67 -12.18
N ALA A 317 2.69 3.68 -11.04
CA ALA A 317 1.45 4.44 -10.87
C ALA A 317 1.68 5.96 -10.95
N ALA A 318 2.74 6.48 -10.33
CA ALA A 318 3.06 7.91 -10.37
C ALA A 318 3.35 8.39 -11.79
N ALA A 319 4.10 7.60 -12.56
CA ALA A 319 4.42 7.88 -13.96
C ALA A 319 3.17 7.84 -14.86
N MET A 320 2.29 6.84 -14.69
CA MET A 320 1.01 6.79 -15.41
C MET A 320 0.17 8.05 -15.17
N ILE A 321 0.04 8.46 -13.91
CA ILE A 321 -0.74 9.64 -13.54
C ILE A 321 -0.11 10.92 -14.10
N ALA A 322 1.21 11.07 -14.04
CA ALA A 322 1.92 12.19 -14.64
C ALA A 322 1.67 12.30 -16.16
N VAL A 323 1.77 11.18 -16.88
CA VAL A 323 1.55 11.11 -18.35
C VAL A 323 0.09 11.36 -18.72
N SER A 324 -0.85 10.94 -17.87
CA SER A 324 -2.28 11.18 -18.07
C SER A 324 -2.63 12.68 -18.15
N ALA A 325 -1.77 13.56 -17.64
CA ALA A 325 -1.96 15.00 -17.82
C ALA A 325 -1.88 15.43 -19.31
N GLU A 326 -1.17 14.67 -20.15
CA GLU A 326 -0.85 15.01 -21.54
C GLU A 326 -1.45 14.08 -22.61
N THR A 327 -2.00 12.93 -22.21
CA THR A 327 -2.66 11.98 -23.12
C THR A 327 -3.81 11.26 -22.42
N ASP A 328 -4.82 10.85 -23.18
CA ASP A 328 -5.89 9.95 -22.73
C ASP A 328 -5.83 8.57 -23.41
N ASP A 329 -4.75 8.32 -24.17
CA ASP A 329 -4.45 7.02 -24.76
C ASP A 329 -3.95 6.07 -23.66
N VAL A 330 -4.81 5.13 -23.25
CA VAL A 330 -4.54 4.20 -22.15
C VAL A 330 -3.29 3.35 -22.39
N ALA A 331 -3.08 2.91 -23.64
CA ALA A 331 -1.93 2.07 -23.96
C ALA A 331 -0.63 2.86 -23.84
N ASP A 332 -0.62 4.13 -24.25
CA ASP A 332 0.50 5.04 -24.02
C ASP A 332 0.74 5.32 -22.54
N ILE A 333 -0.32 5.51 -21.74
CA ILE A 333 -0.21 5.73 -20.29
C ILE A 333 0.48 4.54 -19.63
N ILE A 334 0.02 3.32 -19.89
CA ILE A 334 0.59 2.09 -19.30
C ILE A 334 2.05 1.92 -19.74
N ARG A 335 2.36 2.10 -21.03
CA ARG A 335 3.74 2.00 -21.53
C ARG A 335 4.68 3.04 -20.94
N ALA A 336 4.20 4.26 -20.73
CA ALA A 336 4.98 5.30 -20.08
C ALA A 336 5.24 4.97 -18.61
N GLY A 337 4.25 4.40 -17.90
CA GLY A 337 4.48 3.85 -16.56
C GLY A 337 5.54 2.74 -16.54
N LEU A 338 5.42 1.76 -17.45
CA LEU A 338 6.37 0.65 -17.60
C LEU A 338 7.78 1.13 -17.93
N ALA A 339 7.91 2.26 -18.62
CA ALA A 339 9.21 2.85 -18.97
C ALA A 339 9.98 3.38 -17.75
N GLU A 340 9.31 3.57 -16.61
CA GLU A 340 9.90 4.09 -15.38
C GLU A 340 10.36 2.99 -14.39
N ILE A 341 10.18 1.72 -14.72
CA ILE A 341 10.57 0.56 -13.88
C ILE A 341 11.53 -0.39 -14.63
N PRO A 342 12.23 -1.31 -13.94
CA PRO A 342 13.15 -2.24 -14.61
C PRO A 342 12.40 -3.18 -15.56
N CYS A 343 12.81 -3.23 -16.83
CA CYS A 343 12.21 -4.15 -17.82
C CYS A 343 12.58 -5.63 -17.58
N THR A 344 13.36 -5.90 -16.54
CA THR A 344 13.81 -7.20 -16.05
C THR A 344 13.06 -7.67 -14.80
N SER A 345 12.02 -6.93 -14.37
CA SER A 345 11.22 -7.22 -13.18
C SER A 345 9.99 -8.06 -13.49
N ARG A 346 9.51 -8.80 -12.47
CA ARG A 346 8.23 -9.53 -12.54
C ARG A 346 7.06 -8.60 -12.82
N LEU A 347 7.00 -7.44 -12.16
CA LEU A 347 5.95 -6.45 -12.39
C LEU A 347 5.89 -6.01 -13.86
N TYR A 348 7.05 -5.71 -14.47
CA TYR A 348 7.11 -5.30 -15.87
C TYR A 348 6.60 -6.40 -16.80
N GLU A 349 7.05 -7.66 -16.60
CA GLU A 349 6.60 -8.81 -17.38
C GLU A 349 5.08 -8.97 -17.30
N ASP A 350 4.53 -8.95 -16.09
CA ASP A 350 3.13 -9.24 -15.86
C ASP A 350 2.18 -8.16 -16.39
N VAL A 351 2.50 -6.89 -16.17
CA VAL A 351 1.70 -5.78 -16.73
C VAL A 351 1.84 -5.74 -18.26
N THR A 352 3.03 -6.04 -18.82
CA THR A 352 3.20 -6.17 -20.27
C THR A 352 2.33 -7.29 -20.84
N SER A 353 2.18 -8.42 -20.14
CA SER A 353 1.34 -9.53 -20.60
C SER A 353 -0.15 -9.14 -20.72
N VAL A 354 -0.64 -8.29 -19.81
CA VAL A 354 -2.01 -7.75 -19.87
C VAL A 354 -2.18 -6.84 -21.09
N LEU A 355 -1.24 -5.92 -21.30
CA LEU A 355 -1.26 -5.00 -22.43
C LEU A 355 -1.20 -5.75 -23.78
N GLU A 356 -0.24 -6.66 -23.93
CA GLU A 356 -0.10 -7.47 -25.16
C GLU A 356 -1.31 -8.40 -25.36
N GLY A 357 -1.88 -8.95 -24.29
CA GLY A 357 -3.11 -9.73 -24.36
C GLY A 357 -4.26 -8.92 -24.94
N PHE A 358 -4.49 -7.71 -24.42
CA PHE A 358 -5.51 -6.79 -24.93
C PHE A 358 -5.31 -6.47 -26.42
N GLU A 359 -4.08 -6.13 -26.82
CA GLU A 359 -3.75 -5.79 -28.22
C GLU A 359 -3.91 -6.96 -29.19
N ASN A 360 -3.73 -8.18 -28.70
CA ASN A 360 -3.96 -9.41 -29.45
C ASN A 360 -5.42 -9.91 -29.40
N GLY A 361 -6.32 -9.15 -28.77
CA GLY A 361 -7.76 -9.44 -28.75
C GLY A 361 -8.21 -10.46 -27.70
N VAL A 362 -7.42 -10.68 -26.63
CA VAL A 362 -7.86 -11.44 -25.46
C VAL A 362 -9.08 -10.76 -24.85
N THR A 363 -10.11 -11.53 -24.51
CA THR A 363 -11.35 -10.97 -23.93
C THR A 363 -11.14 -10.51 -22.48
N GLU A 364 -12.00 -9.60 -22.01
CA GLU A 364 -11.99 -9.12 -20.62
C GLU A 364 -12.07 -10.29 -19.62
N GLU A 365 -12.98 -11.23 -19.86
CA GLU A 365 -13.17 -12.42 -19.02
C GLU A 365 -11.92 -13.31 -18.98
N GLU A 366 -11.30 -13.57 -20.14
CA GLU A 366 -10.07 -14.35 -20.22
C GLU A 366 -8.90 -13.66 -19.53
N CYS A 367 -8.77 -12.33 -19.66
CA CYS A 367 -7.73 -11.55 -18.99
C CYS A 367 -7.81 -11.70 -17.47
N PHE A 368 -8.98 -11.47 -16.87
CA PHE A 368 -9.14 -11.60 -15.42
C PHE A 368 -9.03 -13.05 -14.95
N ASN A 369 -9.50 -14.02 -15.72
CA ASN A 369 -9.29 -15.44 -15.40
C ASN A 369 -7.80 -15.82 -15.42
N ASN A 370 -6.99 -15.23 -16.30
CA ASN A 370 -5.54 -15.44 -16.32
C ASN A 370 -4.87 -14.84 -15.07
N ILE A 371 -5.27 -13.64 -14.63
CA ILE A 371 -4.77 -13.01 -13.40
C ILE A 371 -5.06 -13.90 -12.19
N HIS A 372 -6.32 -14.33 -12.02
CA HIS A 372 -6.75 -15.22 -10.94
C HIS A 372 -6.14 -16.64 -11.03
N GLY A 373 -5.75 -17.08 -12.23
CA GLY A 373 -5.03 -18.34 -12.42
C GLY A 373 -3.55 -18.27 -12.02
N LYS A 374 -2.95 -17.07 -12.06
CA LYS A 374 -1.55 -16.83 -11.68
C LYS A 374 -1.39 -16.41 -10.22
N TYR A 375 -2.33 -15.65 -9.68
CA TYR A 375 -2.31 -15.12 -8.31
C TYR A 375 -3.55 -15.53 -7.52
N ASP A 376 -3.32 -16.02 -6.30
CA ASP A 376 -4.38 -16.50 -5.42
C ASP A 376 -4.81 -15.42 -4.41
N GLU A 377 -5.96 -14.80 -4.66
CA GLU A 377 -6.56 -13.82 -3.74
C GLU A 377 -6.96 -14.43 -2.38
N HIS A 378 -7.06 -15.76 -2.23
CA HIS A 378 -7.40 -16.37 -0.94
C HIS A 378 -6.23 -16.40 0.05
N THR A 379 -5.02 -16.07 -0.39
CA THR A 379 -3.84 -15.94 0.48
C THR A 379 -3.62 -14.49 0.87
N GLU A 380 -3.17 -14.23 2.11
CA GLU A 380 -2.81 -12.88 2.57
C GLU A 380 -1.71 -12.25 1.69
N HIS A 381 -0.74 -13.06 1.23
CA HIS A 381 0.31 -12.61 0.33
C HIS A 381 -0.22 -12.25 -1.05
N GLY A 382 -1.05 -13.10 -1.66
CA GLY A 382 -1.52 -12.92 -3.03
C GLY A 382 -2.47 -11.73 -3.23
N TRP A 383 -3.45 -11.52 -2.34
CA TRP A 383 -4.46 -10.47 -2.56
C TRP A 383 -3.90 -9.04 -2.45
N CYS A 384 -2.92 -8.82 -1.57
CA CYS A 384 -2.27 -7.51 -1.36
C CYS A 384 -0.94 -7.36 -2.12
N HIS A 385 -0.50 -8.35 -2.90
CA HIS A 385 0.76 -8.23 -3.61
C HIS A 385 0.68 -7.13 -4.68
N THR A 386 1.78 -6.40 -4.92
CA THR A 386 1.77 -5.27 -5.88
C THR A 386 1.41 -5.73 -7.30
N ILE A 387 1.99 -6.84 -7.76
CA ILE A 387 1.86 -7.30 -9.14
C ILE A 387 0.42 -7.56 -9.59
N PRO A 388 -0.38 -8.45 -8.95
CA PRO A 388 -1.75 -8.69 -9.39
C PRO A 388 -2.61 -7.42 -9.36
N ASN A 389 -2.41 -6.55 -8.38
CA ASN A 389 -3.16 -5.30 -8.29
C ASN A 389 -2.78 -4.30 -9.40
N ALA A 390 -1.49 -4.19 -9.75
CA ALA A 390 -1.06 -3.42 -10.91
C ALA A 390 -1.61 -3.99 -12.24
N MET A 391 -1.70 -5.32 -12.37
CA MET A 391 -2.35 -5.97 -13.52
C MET A 391 -3.84 -5.63 -13.58
N ILE A 392 -4.55 -5.61 -12.45
CA ILE A 392 -5.97 -5.21 -12.38
C ILE A 392 -6.15 -3.75 -12.80
N VAL A 393 -5.31 -2.84 -12.31
CA VAL A 393 -5.33 -1.42 -12.73
C VAL A 393 -5.14 -1.30 -14.25
N ALA A 394 -4.12 -1.96 -14.81
CA ALA A 394 -3.87 -1.94 -16.25
C ALA A 394 -5.04 -2.52 -17.07
N ALA A 395 -5.57 -3.68 -16.65
CA ALA A 395 -6.71 -4.31 -17.31
C ALA A 395 -7.97 -3.45 -17.25
N ALA A 396 -8.28 -2.88 -16.08
CA ALA A 396 -9.44 -2.02 -15.89
C ALA A 396 -9.41 -0.77 -16.77
N LEU A 397 -8.23 -0.15 -16.94
CA LEU A 397 -8.05 0.97 -17.86
C LEU A 397 -8.28 0.57 -19.32
N LEU A 398 -7.72 -0.59 -19.73
CA LEU A 398 -7.81 -1.07 -21.12
C LEU A 398 -9.24 -1.50 -21.50
N TYR A 399 -9.86 -2.36 -20.69
CA TYR A 399 -11.21 -2.89 -20.95
C TYR A 399 -12.34 -1.94 -20.53
N GLY A 400 -12.01 -0.89 -19.77
CA GLY A 400 -12.90 0.21 -19.44
C GLY A 400 -13.21 1.14 -20.61
N ASN A 401 -12.45 1.06 -21.71
CA ASN A 401 -12.67 1.83 -22.94
C ASN A 401 -12.73 3.36 -22.70
N GLY A 402 -11.98 3.82 -21.70
CA GLY A 402 -11.95 5.20 -21.25
C GLY A 402 -13.22 5.68 -20.51
N ASP A 403 -14.23 4.84 -20.30
CA ASP A 403 -15.39 5.23 -19.50
C ASP A 403 -15.04 5.19 -18.00
N PHE A 404 -15.24 6.30 -17.29
CA PHE A 404 -14.83 6.43 -15.90
C PHE A 404 -15.52 5.40 -15.00
N GLY A 405 -16.86 5.33 -15.06
CA GLY A 405 -17.66 4.46 -14.19
C GLY A 405 -17.38 2.99 -14.47
N ARG A 406 -17.35 2.58 -15.74
CA ARG A 406 -17.02 1.23 -16.16
C ARG A 406 -15.62 0.82 -15.68
N SER A 407 -14.63 1.69 -15.81
CA SER A 407 -13.25 1.35 -15.45
C SER A 407 -13.09 1.10 -13.95
N ILE A 408 -13.63 1.99 -13.09
CA ILE A 408 -13.56 1.78 -11.63
C ILE A 408 -14.42 0.59 -11.18
N CYS A 409 -15.53 0.30 -11.87
CA CYS A 409 -16.34 -0.89 -11.60
C CYS A 409 -15.60 -2.18 -11.98
N ILE A 410 -14.89 -2.22 -13.12
CA ILE A 410 -14.08 -3.37 -13.52
C ILE A 410 -12.98 -3.63 -12.49
N SER A 411 -12.30 -2.60 -11.99
CA SER A 411 -11.23 -2.77 -11.01
C SER A 411 -11.73 -3.32 -9.67
N VAL A 412 -12.95 -2.94 -9.25
CA VAL A 412 -13.54 -3.39 -7.98
C VAL A 412 -14.20 -4.77 -8.10
N GLU A 413 -14.92 -5.05 -9.20
CA GLU A 413 -15.63 -6.31 -9.41
C GLU A 413 -14.71 -7.54 -9.41
N ASN A 414 -13.43 -7.35 -9.75
CA ASN A 414 -12.46 -8.44 -9.90
C ASN A 414 -11.69 -8.82 -8.62
N GLY A 415 -12.07 -8.28 -7.46
CA GLY A 415 -11.51 -8.67 -6.16
C GLY A 415 -10.11 -8.11 -5.91
N PHE A 416 -9.26 -8.89 -5.23
CA PHE A 416 -7.97 -8.43 -4.68
C PHE A 416 -8.15 -7.19 -3.78
N ASP A 417 -7.34 -6.15 -3.93
CA ASP A 417 -7.36 -4.97 -3.08
C ASP A 417 -8.19 -3.86 -3.76
N THR A 418 -9.49 -3.85 -3.44
CA THR A 418 -10.51 -3.24 -4.31
C THR A 418 -10.53 -1.72 -4.27
N ASP A 419 -10.40 -1.12 -3.09
CA ASP A 419 -10.41 0.34 -2.90
C ASP A 419 -9.22 1.00 -3.59
N CYS A 420 -8.01 0.49 -3.39
CA CYS A 420 -6.82 1.07 -3.98
C CYS A 420 -6.75 0.90 -5.50
N ASN A 421 -7.24 -0.23 -6.02
CA ASN A 421 -7.36 -0.44 -7.47
C ASN A 421 -8.35 0.56 -8.08
N GLY A 422 -9.53 0.72 -7.46
CA GLY A 422 -10.50 1.73 -7.85
C GLY A 422 -9.94 3.16 -7.77
N ALA A 423 -9.21 3.47 -6.69
CA ALA A 423 -8.60 4.77 -6.45
C ALA A 423 -7.58 5.12 -7.54
N THR A 424 -6.68 4.21 -7.86
CA THR A 424 -5.63 4.42 -8.87
C THR A 424 -6.23 4.56 -10.28
N VAL A 425 -7.20 3.72 -10.65
CA VAL A 425 -7.90 3.82 -11.94
C VAL A 425 -8.66 5.15 -12.04
N GLY A 426 -9.38 5.53 -10.99
CA GLY A 426 -10.14 6.78 -10.94
C GLY A 426 -9.23 8.01 -11.03
N SER A 427 -8.07 7.96 -10.39
CA SER A 427 -7.03 9.00 -10.43
C SER A 427 -6.47 9.22 -11.84
N ILE A 428 -6.08 8.12 -12.52
CA ILE A 428 -5.56 8.12 -13.88
C ILE A 428 -6.58 8.71 -14.86
N LEU A 429 -7.82 8.21 -14.84
CA LEU A 429 -8.87 8.70 -15.75
C LEU A 429 -9.31 10.12 -15.42
N GLY A 430 -9.34 10.47 -14.14
CA GLY A 430 -9.61 11.83 -13.67
C GLY A 430 -8.55 12.82 -14.16
N MET A 431 -7.27 12.45 -14.12
CA MET A 431 -6.19 13.26 -14.71
C MET A 431 -6.29 13.31 -16.24
N ALA A 432 -6.57 12.17 -16.88
CA ALA A 432 -6.67 12.05 -18.34
C ALA A 432 -7.82 12.86 -18.95
N LYS A 433 -8.94 12.99 -18.24
CA LYS A 433 -10.19 13.54 -18.81
C LYS A 433 -10.71 14.78 -18.08
N GLY A 434 -10.20 15.07 -16.88
CA GLY A 434 -10.66 16.17 -16.05
C GLY A 434 -11.93 15.85 -15.28
N VAL A 435 -12.22 16.67 -14.27
CA VAL A 435 -13.37 16.47 -13.35
C VAL A 435 -14.72 16.42 -14.07
N GLY A 436 -14.86 17.11 -15.21
CA GLY A 436 -16.09 17.11 -16.00
C GLY A 436 -16.46 15.77 -16.64
N ALA A 437 -15.53 14.81 -16.68
CA ALA A 437 -15.77 13.45 -17.18
C ALA A 437 -16.30 12.49 -16.10
N ILE A 438 -16.36 12.93 -14.84
CA ILE A 438 -16.86 12.13 -13.72
C ILE A 438 -18.33 12.44 -13.53
N ASP A 439 -19.19 11.45 -13.78
CA ASP A 439 -20.64 11.61 -13.63
C ASP A 439 -21.03 11.92 -12.17
N LYS A 440 -22.10 12.70 -12.03
CA LYS A 440 -22.60 13.14 -10.73
C LYS A 440 -23.01 12.00 -9.79
N CYS A 441 -23.39 10.84 -10.32
CA CYS A 441 -23.68 9.67 -9.48
C CYS A 441 -22.45 9.22 -8.67
N TRP A 442 -21.23 9.51 -9.15
CA TRP A 442 -19.99 9.24 -8.44
C TRP A 442 -19.62 10.35 -7.45
N THR A 443 -19.88 11.62 -7.81
CA THR A 443 -19.49 12.76 -6.99
C THR A 443 -20.51 13.15 -5.92
N ASP A 444 -21.81 13.05 -6.20
CA ASP A 444 -22.88 13.56 -5.33
C ASP A 444 -22.92 12.87 -3.94
N PRO A 445 -22.73 11.53 -3.81
CA PRO A 445 -22.68 10.86 -2.50
C PRO A 445 -21.55 11.37 -1.58
N ILE A 446 -20.43 11.77 -2.18
CA ILE A 446 -19.22 12.22 -1.48
C ILE A 446 -19.25 13.75 -1.30
N GLY A 447 -19.83 14.46 -2.26
CA GLY A 447 -19.72 15.91 -2.38
C GLY A 447 -18.27 16.35 -2.50
N ASP A 448 -17.90 17.36 -1.72
CA ASP A 448 -16.56 17.97 -1.70
C ASP A 448 -15.90 17.79 -0.33
N LYS A 449 -16.11 16.64 0.33
CA LYS A 449 -15.68 16.40 1.71
C LYS A 449 -14.86 15.12 1.81
N LEU A 450 -13.64 15.25 2.35
CA LEU A 450 -12.73 14.15 2.60
C LEU A 450 -12.29 14.17 4.08
N ASN A 451 -12.56 13.08 4.80
CA ASN A 451 -12.12 12.94 6.18
C ASN A 451 -10.73 12.31 6.23
N THR A 452 -9.83 12.87 7.05
CA THR A 452 -8.46 12.34 7.18
C THR A 452 -8.12 12.03 8.63
N SER A 453 -7.18 11.10 8.83
CA SER A 453 -6.56 10.84 10.14
C SER A 453 -5.26 11.64 10.36
N ILE A 454 -4.92 12.53 9.42
CA ILE A 454 -3.70 13.34 9.48
C ILE A 454 -3.80 14.37 10.62
N PHE A 455 -2.85 14.26 11.55
CA PHE A 455 -2.76 15.10 12.73
C PHE A 455 -2.67 16.58 12.35
N GLY A 456 -3.60 17.38 12.88
CA GLY A 456 -3.69 18.81 12.61
C GLY A 456 -4.43 19.20 11.32
N VAL A 457 -4.92 18.24 10.52
CA VAL A 457 -5.63 18.51 9.26
C VAL A 457 -7.13 18.25 9.40
N GLY A 458 -7.55 17.05 9.82
CA GLY A 458 -8.96 16.69 9.98
C GLY A 458 -9.71 16.56 8.65
N THR A 459 -10.93 17.10 8.57
CA THR A 459 -11.75 17.07 7.35
C THR A 459 -11.35 18.21 6.39
N VAL A 460 -11.14 17.88 5.12
CA VAL A 460 -10.75 18.82 4.07
C VAL A 460 -11.76 18.83 2.93
N LYS A 461 -11.69 19.88 2.09
CA LYS A 461 -12.39 19.91 0.81
C LYS A 461 -11.51 19.41 -0.32
N ILE A 462 -12.03 18.52 -1.16
CA ILE A 462 -11.31 17.93 -2.29
C ILE A 462 -10.86 19.04 -3.25
N SER A 463 -11.75 19.99 -3.54
CA SER A 463 -11.47 21.15 -4.37
C SER A 463 -10.35 22.05 -3.82
N ASP A 464 -10.25 22.21 -2.50
CA ASP A 464 -9.17 22.98 -1.89
C ASP A 464 -7.84 22.20 -1.88
N ARG A 465 -7.88 20.87 -1.80
CA ARG A 465 -6.69 20.04 -1.97
C ARG A 465 -6.17 20.11 -3.41
N ALA A 466 -7.05 20.10 -4.40
CA ALA A 466 -6.67 20.29 -5.81
C ALA A 466 -6.02 21.66 -6.05
N LYS A 467 -6.55 22.75 -5.49
CA LYS A 467 -5.93 24.08 -5.59
C LYS A 467 -4.54 24.12 -4.96
N MET A 468 -4.36 23.51 -3.79
CA MET A 468 -3.06 23.43 -3.14
C MET A 468 -2.04 22.63 -3.97
N THR A 469 -2.48 21.58 -4.67
CA THR A 469 -1.63 20.88 -5.65
C THR A 469 -1.17 21.82 -6.76
N MET A 470 -2.03 22.73 -7.25
CA MET A 470 -1.62 23.74 -8.23
C MET A 470 -0.54 24.69 -7.68
N GLU A 471 -0.56 25.00 -6.39
CA GLU A 471 0.51 25.79 -5.76
C GLU A 471 1.86 25.04 -5.78
N HIS A 472 1.84 23.75 -5.45
CA HIS A 472 3.02 22.88 -5.49
C HIS A 472 3.58 22.65 -6.91
N ILE A 473 2.72 22.61 -7.93
CA ILE A 473 3.15 22.57 -9.35
C ILE A 473 3.90 23.86 -9.70
N ASN A 474 3.39 25.01 -9.25
CA ASN A 474 3.96 26.32 -9.55
C ASN A 474 5.16 26.71 -8.67
N GLY A 475 5.59 25.83 -7.75
CA GLY A 475 6.73 26.05 -6.86
C GLY A 475 6.52 27.16 -5.83
N LYS A 476 5.28 27.37 -5.38
CA LYS A 476 4.94 28.32 -4.32
C LYS A 476 4.89 27.66 -2.94
#